data_AF-A0A6S7AZK0-F1
#
_entry.id   AF-A0A6S7AZK0-F1
#
_cell.length_a   1.000
_cell.length_b   1.000
_cell.length_c   1.000
_cell.angle_alpha   90.00
_cell.angle_beta   90.00
_cell.angle_gamma   90.00
#
_symmetry.space_group_name_H-M   'P 1'
#
loop_
_entity.id
_entity.type
_entity.pdbx_description
1 polymer ?
#
loop_
_entity_poly.entity_id
_entity_poly.type
_entity_poly.pdbx_seq_one_letter_code
_entity_poly.pdbx_strand_id
1 'polypeptide(L)'
;MQSWMRWRTDNKTLMASLPHAFEFNYCLAILARAITAYPMRMKRLLAVLLVAVATYASAAPECRQFSPSGQPPVLANAKLAAKTRMLCYSDFAVLHSGVTHGPLWSAEYLTRAHLMAAKGELRTNRFHAETTLPEGEGATLADYRKSGYDRGHMSPAGDQWNDEAMAESFTLANMVPQNPTNNRRLWAHIEEAVRRMAIDGGDTYVVTGPMFTGRQLKTIGATGVFVPTQLFKVVYVQSQQLAFAIVVNNEATNRYDVESVHELEAASGLRFPGIPESLKDKRIGGLNGV
;
A
#
# COMPACT_ATOMS: atom_id res chain seq x y z
N MET A 1 -37.27 31.86 -30.63
CA MET A 1 -36.56 30.63 -31.03
C MET A 1 -35.27 30.88 -31.83
N GLN A 2 -34.60 32.05 -31.66
CA GLN A 2 -33.30 32.34 -32.31
C GLN A 2 -32.21 32.87 -31.36
N SER A 3 -32.46 33.04 -30.05
CA SER A 3 -31.43 33.43 -29.07
C SER A 3 -30.85 32.28 -28.25
N TRP A 4 -31.44 31.08 -28.31
CA TRP A 4 -31.00 29.89 -27.56
C TRP A 4 -29.96 29.01 -28.28
N MET A 5 -29.73 29.23 -29.58
CA MET A 5 -28.78 28.44 -30.39
C MET A 5 -27.38 29.04 -30.50
N ARG A 6 -27.14 30.28 -30.05
CA ARG A 6 -25.82 30.92 -30.09
C ARG A 6 -24.95 30.71 -28.85
N TRP A 7 -25.50 30.13 -27.77
CA TRP A 7 -24.73 29.85 -26.55
C TRP A 7 -24.00 28.50 -26.59
N ARG A 8 -24.34 27.62 -27.55
CA ARG A 8 -23.83 26.24 -27.61
C ARG A 8 -22.62 26.04 -28.51
N THR A 9 -22.16 27.07 -29.23
CA THR A 9 -21.07 26.97 -30.22
C THR A 9 -19.75 27.59 -29.78
N ASP A 10 -19.73 28.48 -28.79
CA ASP A 10 -18.49 29.19 -28.40
C ASP A 10 -17.75 28.55 -27.22
N ASN A 11 -18.30 27.50 -26.60
CA ASN A 11 -17.73 26.86 -25.40
C ASN A 11 -17.13 25.46 -25.62
N LYS A 12 -16.95 25.03 -26.87
CA LYS A 12 -16.33 23.72 -27.17
C LYS A 12 -14.82 23.76 -27.43
N THR A 13 -14.19 24.94 -27.36
CA THR A 13 -12.77 25.09 -27.75
C THR A 13 -11.90 25.69 -26.65
N LEU A 14 -12.31 25.56 -25.39
CA LEU A 14 -11.55 26.03 -24.21
C LEU A 14 -11.58 25.02 -23.05
N MET A 15 -11.78 23.73 -23.35
CA MET A 15 -11.73 22.62 -22.38
C MET A 15 -10.59 21.63 -22.63
N ALA A 16 -9.55 22.05 -23.34
CA ALA A 16 -8.28 21.35 -23.38
C ALA A 16 -7.24 22.24 -22.69
N SER A 17 -6.58 21.70 -21.66
CA SER A 17 -5.49 22.27 -20.87
C SER A 17 -5.81 23.44 -19.93
N LEU A 18 -6.36 23.13 -18.74
CA LEU A 18 -6.17 23.95 -17.53
C LEU A 18 -5.98 23.05 -16.30
N PRO A 19 -5.06 23.39 -15.38
CA PRO A 19 -4.80 22.61 -14.17
C PRO A 19 -5.98 22.68 -13.18
N HIS A 20 -6.17 21.60 -12.41
CA HIS A 20 -7.26 21.38 -11.43
C HIS A 20 -7.45 22.50 -10.38
N ALA A 21 -6.54 23.47 -10.29
CA ALA A 21 -6.66 24.64 -9.41
C ALA A 21 -7.65 25.70 -9.92
N PHE A 22 -8.06 25.68 -11.20
CA PHE A 22 -8.93 26.71 -11.78
C PHE A 22 -10.44 26.49 -11.52
N GLU A 23 -10.87 25.25 -11.31
CA GLU A 23 -12.30 24.94 -11.06
C GLU A 23 -12.78 25.38 -9.68
N PHE A 24 -11.89 25.40 -8.68
CA PHE A 24 -12.22 25.83 -7.32
C PHE A 24 -12.57 27.33 -7.25
N ASN A 25 -11.82 28.17 -7.97
CA ASN A 25 -12.04 29.62 -8.00
C ASN A 25 -13.35 30.01 -8.70
N TYR A 26 -13.79 29.22 -9.70
CA TYR A 26 -15.06 29.45 -10.38
C TYR A 26 -16.27 29.11 -9.50
N CYS A 27 -16.18 28.03 -8.72
CA CYS A 27 -17.24 27.63 -7.80
C CYS A 27 -17.40 28.64 -6.64
N LEU A 28 -16.28 29.14 -6.12
CA LEU A 28 -16.25 30.23 -5.12
C LEU A 28 -16.87 31.54 -5.67
N ALA A 29 -16.62 31.89 -6.93
CA ALA A 29 -17.18 33.11 -7.54
C ALA A 29 -18.70 33.03 -7.76
N ILE A 30 -19.23 31.84 -8.11
CA ILE A 30 -20.67 31.61 -8.27
C ILE A 30 -21.39 31.66 -6.91
N LEU A 31 -20.80 31.07 -5.87
CA LEU A 31 -21.32 31.12 -4.50
C LEU A 31 -21.29 32.53 -3.90
N ALA A 32 -20.23 33.31 -4.16
CA ALA A 32 -20.14 34.70 -3.72
C ALA A 32 -21.24 35.60 -4.32
N ARG A 33 -21.65 35.33 -5.58
CA ARG A 33 -22.77 36.03 -6.23
C ARG A 33 -24.14 35.63 -5.70
N ALA A 34 -24.31 34.41 -5.18
CA ALA A 34 -25.57 33.99 -4.56
C ALA A 34 -25.81 34.67 -3.19
N ILE A 35 -24.75 35.06 -2.48
CA ILE A 35 -24.81 35.64 -1.13
C ILE A 35 -25.29 37.10 -1.14
N THR A 36 -25.15 37.83 -2.25
CA THR A 36 -25.60 39.23 -2.34
C THR A 36 -27.13 39.37 -2.39
N ALA A 37 -27.87 38.30 -2.66
CA ALA A 37 -29.32 38.30 -2.83
C ALA A 37 -30.15 38.04 -1.55
N TYR A 38 -29.52 37.76 -0.40
CA TYR A 38 -30.23 37.41 0.84
C TYR A 38 -30.19 38.51 1.92
N PRO A 39 -31.26 38.68 2.73
CA PRO A 39 -31.31 39.67 3.81
C PRO A 39 -30.28 39.37 4.91
N MET A 40 -29.76 40.43 5.55
CA MET A 40 -28.57 40.42 6.43
C MET A 40 -28.60 39.40 7.60
N ARG A 41 -29.78 38.98 8.07
CA ARG A 41 -29.93 37.96 9.12
C ARG A 41 -29.57 36.55 8.64
N MET A 42 -29.71 36.24 7.35
CA MET A 42 -29.35 34.94 6.75
C MET A 42 -27.85 34.81 6.48
N LYS A 43 -27.16 35.94 6.28
CA LYS A 43 -25.70 36.00 6.02
C LYS A 43 -24.87 35.54 7.23
N ARG A 44 -25.35 35.79 8.45
CA ARG A 44 -24.67 35.35 9.69
C ARG A 44 -24.80 33.85 9.92
N LEU A 45 -25.93 33.24 9.56
CA LEU A 45 -26.15 31.79 9.66
C LEU A 45 -25.38 31.01 8.58
N LEU A 46 -25.31 31.53 7.35
CA LEU A 46 -24.51 30.92 6.26
C LEU A 46 -23.00 31.06 6.48
N ALA A 47 -22.53 32.16 7.07
CA ALA A 47 -21.11 32.33 7.42
C ALA A 47 -20.67 31.37 8.54
N VAL A 48 -21.54 31.09 9.52
CA VAL A 48 -21.26 30.09 10.57
C VAL A 48 -21.29 28.68 10.01
N LEU A 49 -22.17 28.37 9.04
CA LEU A 49 -22.21 27.07 8.37
C LEU A 49 -20.97 26.83 7.48
N LEU A 50 -20.44 27.87 6.82
CA LEU A 50 -19.22 27.77 6.00
C LEU A 50 -17.93 27.66 6.83
N VAL A 51 -17.88 28.24 8.03
CA VAL A 51 -16.75 28.08 8.96
C VAL A 51 -16.81 26.71 9.68
N ALA A 52 -17.99 26.13 9.86
CA ALA A 52 -18.17 24.81 10.47
C ALA A 52 -17.90 23.62 9.53
N VAL A 53 -17.87 23.82 8.21
CA VAL A 53 -17.55 22.76 7.22
C VAL A 53 -16.06 22.74 6.85
N ALA A 54 -15.29 23.75 7.27
CA ALA A 54 -13.86 23.85 6.99
C ALA A 54 -12.97 23.05 7.95
N THR A 55 -13.54 22.33 8.92
CA THR A 55 -12.78 21.55 9.90
C THR A 55 -12.95 20.04 9.66
N TYR A 56 -11.80 19.38 9.44
CA TYR A 56 -11.56 17.93 9.47
C TYR A 56 -11.88 17.12 8.20
N ALA A 57 -11.44 17.58 7.03
CA ALA A 57 -10.87 16.61 6.09
C ALA A 57 -9.45 16.28 6.57
N SER A 58 -9.34 15.40 7.58
CA SER A 58 -8.05 14.77 7.87
C SER A 58 -7.67 14.01 6.62
N ALA A 59 -6.65 14.46 5.89
CA ALA A 59 -6.07 13.66 4.83
C ALA A 59 -5.73 12.29 5.43
N ALA A 60 -6.14 11.21 4.76
CA ALA A 60 -5.77 9.87 5.20
C ALA A 60 -4.23 9.82 5.33
N PRO A 61 -3.68 9.17 6.36
CA PRO A 61 -2.24 9.07 6.48
C PRO A 61 -1.70 8.36 5.24
N GLU A 62 -0.73 8.96 4.56
CA GLU A 62 -0.24 8.47 3.27
C GLU A 62 1.13 7.78 3.36
N CYS A 63 1.80 7.82 4.52
CA CYS A 63 3.06 7.10 4.74
C CYS A 63 4.11 7.26 3.65
N ARG A 64 4.18 8.47 3.06
CA ARG A 64 4.91 8.72 1.82
C ARG A 64 6.40 8.40 1.91
N GLN A 65 6.99 8.42 3.10
CA GLN A 65 8.41 8.11 3.31
C GLN A 65 8.79 6.68 2.87
N PHE A 66 7.85 5.74 2.88
CA PHE A 66 8.10 4.34 2.51
C PHE A 66 7.89 4.07 1.01
N SER A 67 7.77 5.13 0.21
CA SER A 67 7.49 5.01 -1.22
C SER A 67 8.39 5.94 -2.03
N PRO A 68 8.92 5.47 -3.18
CA PRO A 68 9.77 6.32 -4.01
C PRO A 68 9.01 7.58 -4.44
N SER A 69 9.66 8.75 -4.32
CA SER A 69 9.06 10.05 -4.61
C SER A 69 7.75 10.34 -3.85
N GLY A 70 7.49 9.65 -2.74
CA GLY A 70 6.26 9.79 -1.97
C GLY A 70 5.01 9.26 -2.64
N GLN A 71 5.15 8.38 -3.64
CA GLN A 71 4.04 7.84 -4.44
C GLN A 71 3.83 6.34 -4.12
N PRO A 72 2.91 6.00 -3.20
CA PRO A 72 2.71 4.62 -2.77
C PRO A 72 2.09 3.74 -3.87
N PRO A 73 2.14 2.41 -3.73
CA PRO A 73 1.44 1.50 -4.63
C PRO A 73 -0.06 1.84 -4.67
N VAL A 74 -0.61 1.90 -5.88
CA VAL A 74 -2.03 2.20 -6.09
C VAL A 74 -2.77 0.98 -6.64
N LEU A 75 -4.03 0.83 -6.25
CA LEU A 75 -4.89 -0.24 -6.75
C LEU A 75 -5.40 0.14 -8.16
N ALA A 76 -4.96 -0.57 -9.19
CA ALA A 76 -5.55 -0.43 -10.54
C ALA A 76 -6.90 -1.14 -10.66
N ASN A 77 -7.12 -2.19 -9.85
CA ASN A 77 -8.39 -2.89 -9.80
C ASN A 77 -9.28 -2.30 -8.70
N ALA A 78 -10.30 -1.52 -9.08
CA ALA A 78 -11.24 -0.89 -8.14
C ALA A 78 -11.97 -1.90 -7.22
N LYS A 79 -12.08 -3.18 -7.61
CA LYS A 79 -12.67 -4.23 -6.76
C LYS A 79 -11.85 -4.50 -5.51
N LEU A 80 -10.53 -4.25 -5.55
CA LEU A 80 -9.63 -4.40 -4.40
C LEU A 80 -9.76 -3.24 -3.40
N ALA A 81 -10.32 -2.09 -3.82
CA ALA A 81 -10.38 -0.87 -2.99
C ALA A 81 -11.48 -0.89 -1.93
N ALA A 82 -12.39 -1.86 -1.97
CA ALA A 82 -13.44 -1.97 -0.98
C ALA A 82 -12.84 -2.24 0.41
N LYS A 83 -13.23 -1.41 1.39
CA LYS A 83 -12.79 -1.52 2.81
C LYS A 83 -11.27 -1.47 2.99
N THR A 84 -10.55 -0.77 2.13
CA THR A 84 -9.11 -0.60 2.29
C THR A 84 -8.77 0.54 3.24
N ARG A 85 -7.74 0.35 4.06
CA ARG A 85 -7.24 1.38 4.99
C ARG A 85 -5.72 1.41 4.95
N MET A 86 -5.17 2.61 4.83
CA MET A 86 -3.74 2.81 5.05
C MET A 86 -3.47 2.79 6.54
N LEU A 87 -2.55 1.92 6.95
CA LEU A 87 -2.02 1.83 8.30
C LEU A 87 -0.55 2.26 8.24
N CYS A 88 -0.20 3.21 9.10
CA CYS A 88 1.12 3.80 9.16
C CYS A 88 1.79 3.41 10.47
N TYR A 89 2.84 2.63 10.36
CA TYR A 89 3.71 2.26 11.47
C TYR A 89 4.98 3.10 11.44
N SER A 90 5.80 3.00 12.49
CA SER A 90 7.04 3.77 12.62
C SER A 90 8.03 3.51 11.48
N ASP A 91 8.00 2.30 10.90
CA ASP A 91 9.05 1.82 10.01
C ASP A 91 8.56 1.15 8.71
N PHE A 92 7.24 1.02 8.57
CA PHE A 92 6.61 0.50 7.36
C PHE A 92 5.18 0.99 7.22
N ALA A 93 4.61 0.82 6.03
CA ALA A 93 3.20 1.06 5.76
C ALA A 93 2.50 -0.23 5.36
N VAL A 94 1.19 -0.30 5.60
CA VAL A 94 0.33 -1.39 5.14
C VAL A 94 -0.93 -0.82 4.54
N LEU A 95 -1.27 -1.25 3.32
CA LEU A 95 -2.63 -1.11 2.82
C LEU A 95 -3.43 -2.35 3.19
N HIS A 96 -4.19 -2.26 4.28
CA HIS A 96 -5.03 -3.35 4.78
C HIS A 96 -6.35 -3.42 4.00
N SER A 97 -6.88 -4.63 3.78
CA SER A 97 -8.24 -4.84 3.25
C SER A 97 -9.13 -5.56 4.24
N GLY A 98 -10.26 -4.94 4.60
CA GLY A 98 -11.31 -5.58 5.40
C GLY A 98 -12.10 -6.65 4.65
N VAL A 99 -11.77 -6.93 3.38
CA VAL A 99 -12.35 -8.04 2.60
C VAL A 99 -11.46 -9.28 2.71
N THR A 100 -10.14 -9.12 2.65
CA THR A 100 -9.18 -10.23 2.78
C THR A 100 -8.82 -10.50 4.25
N HIS A 101 -9.11 -9.55 5.14
CA HIS A 101 -8.70 -9.53 6.54
C HIS A 101 -7.19 -9.54 6.74
N GLY A 102 -6.46 -8.98 5.77
CA GLY A 102 -5.01 -8.88 5.76
C GLY A 102 -4.52 -7.80 4.79
N PRO A 103 -3.20 -7.69 4.60
CA PRO A 103 -2.61 -6.68 3.72
C PRO A 103 -2.89 -6.97 2.25
N LEU A 104 -3.06 -5.92 1.44
CA LEU A 104 -2.92 -5.99 -0.02
C LEU A 104 -1.48 -5.72 -0.46
N TRP A 105 -0.77 -4.92 0.32
CA TRP A 105 0.68 -4.75 0.26
C TRP A 105 1.17 -4.10 1.55
N SER A 106 2.48 -4.22 1.79
CA SER A 106 3.24 -3.48 2.77
C SER A 106 4.48 -2.86 2.11
N ALA A 107 4.90 -1.67 2.56
CA ALA A 107 6.00 -0.92 1.97
C ALA A 107 7.02 -0.50 3.03
N GLU A 108 8.30 -0.65 2.69
CA GLU A 108 9.46 -0.37 3.54
C GLU A 108 10.46 0.52 2.80
N TYR A 109 11.19 1.34 3.55
CA TYR A 109 12.36 2.07 3.06
C TYR A 109 13.60 1.65 3.85
N LEU A 110 14.42 0.83 3.19
CA LEU A 110 15.60 0.22 3.79
C LEU A 110 16.85 1.02 3.42
N THR A 111 17.67 1.30 4.43
CA THR A 111 19.01 1.89 4.25
C THR A 111 20.05 1.00 4.93
N ARG A 112 21.33 1.15 4.55
CA ARG A 112 22.42 0.46 5.23
C ARG A 112 22.44 0.75 6.74
N ALA A 113 22.27 2.01 7.14
CA ALA A 113 22.31 2.40 8.55
C ALA A 113 21.17 1.75 9.34
N HIS A 114 19.97 1.79 8.78
CA HIS A 114 18.77 1.13 9.32
C HIS A 114 19.03 -0.37 9.53
N LEU A 115 19.44 -1.10 8.48
CA LEU A 115 19.64 -2.55 8.57
C LEU A 115 20.80 -2.97 9.49
N MET A 116 21.78 -2.09 9.72
CA MET A 116 22.83 -2.37 10.70
C MET A 116 22.34 -2.18 12.13
N ALA A 117 21.44 -1.22 12.39
CA ALA A 117 20.79 -1.07 13.68
C ALA A 117 19.87 -2.26 13.98
N ALA A 118 19.07 -2.72 13.01
CA ALA A 118 18.17 -3.86 13.14
C ALA A 118 18.85 -5.18 13.59
N LYS A 119 20.13 -5.39 13.28
CA LYS A 119 20.87 -6.59 13.70
C LYS A 119 20.98 -6.75 15.23
N GLY A 120 20.89 -5.65 15.98
CA GLY A 120 20.95 -5.65 17.44
C GLY A 120 19.61 -5.91 18.13
N GLU A 121 18.51 -5.85 17.38
CA GLU A 121 17.16 -5.85 17.96
C GLU A 121 16.67 -7.25 18.32
N LEU A 122 15.98 -7.34 19.46
CA LEU A 122 15.48 -8.60 19.97
C LEU A 122 14.07 -8.89 19.44
N ARG A 123 13.96 -9.97 18.66
CA ARG A 123 12.67 -10.41 18.12
C ARG A 123 11.72 -10.85 19.24
N THR A 124 10.60 -10.14 19.39
CA THR A 124 9.66 -10.36 20.51
C THR A 124 8.72 -11.55 20.34
N ASN A 125 8.36 -11.90 19.10
CA ASN A 125 7.34 -12.91 18.77
C ASN A 125 5.94 -12.65 19.39
N ARG A 126 5.63 -11.39 19.73
CA ARG A 126 4.38 -10.97 20.38
C ARG A 126 3.33 -10.51 19.37
N PHE A 127 2.81 -11.48 18.61
CA PHE A 127 1.72 -11.23 17.67
C PHE A 127 0.46 -10.69 18.36
N HIS A 128 -0.18 -9.70 17.75
CA HIS A 128 -1.38 -9.06 18.29
C HIS A 128 -2.32 -8.64 17.16
N ALA A 129 -3.63 -8.58 17.47
CA ALA A 129 -4.62 -8.08 16.53
C ALA A 129 -4.49 -6.55 16.38
N GLU A 130 -4.79 -6.04 15.19
CA GLU A 130 -4.79 -4.60 14.93
C GLU A 130 -6.05 -3.96 15.49
N THR A 131 -5.90 -3.14 16.54
CA THR A 131 -7.03 -2.58 17.30
C THR A 131 -7.61 -1.33 16.66
N THR A 132 -6.92 -0.72 15.69
CA THR A 132 -7.41 0.47 14.98
C THR A 132 -8.39 0.14 13.85
N LEU A 133 -8.50 -1.13 13.45
CA LEU A 133 -9.43 -1.58 12.42
C LEU A 133 -10.86 -1.71 12.98
N PRO A 134 -11.89 -1.47 12.15
CA PRO A 134 -13.26 -1.78 12.54
C PRO A 134 -13.46 -3.25 12.89
N GLU A 135 -14.43 -3.49 13.75
CA GLU A 135 -14.75 -4.84 14.24
C GLU A 135 -15.02 -5.81 13.06
N GLY A 136 -14.41 -6.99 13.15
CA GLY A 136 -14.54 -8.04 12.14
C GLY A 136 -13.75 -7.79 10.85
N GLU A 137 -13.03 -6.67 10.71
CA GLU A 137 -12.25 -6.42 9.51
C GLU A 137 -10.79 -6.90 9.61
N GLY A 138 -10.21 -6.99 10.82
CA GLY A 138 -8.86 -7.52 11.04
C GLY A 138 -8.83 -8.98 11.46
N ALA A 139 -7.76 -9.69 11.10
CA ALA A 139 -7.51 -11.06 11.57
C ALA A 139 -7.26 -11.13 13.09
N THR A 140 -7.58 -12.28 13.68
CA THR A 140 -7.33 -12.58 15.09
C THR A 140 -6.31 -13.71 15.26
N LEU A 141 -5.72 -13.82 16.46
CA LEU A 141 -4.83 -14.94 16.79
C LEU A 141 -5.54 -16.30 16.75
N ALA A 142 -6.86 -16.32 16.95
CA ALA A 142 -7.66 -17.54 16.87
C ALA A 142 -7.75 -18.06 15.42
N ASP A 143 -7.77 -17.16 14.42
CA ASP A 143 -7.90 -17.54 13.01
C ASP A 143 -6.71 -18.37 12.51
N TYR A 144 -5.51 -18.07 13.03
CA TYR A 144 -4.27 -18.80 12.70
C TYR A 144 -4.09 -20.08 13.51
N ARG A 145 -4.84 -20.27 14.60
CA ARG A 145 -4.65 -21.41 15.48
C ARG A 145 -5.09 -22.70 14.79
N LYS A 146 -4.18 -23.67 14.67
CA LYS A 146 -4.42 -24.97 14.01
C LYS A 146 -4.85 -24.86 12.53
N SER A 147 -4.60 -23.73 11.86
CA SER A 147 -4.92 -23.56 10.44
C SER A 147 -3.95 -24.31 9.51
N GLY A 148 -2.77 -24.68 10.01
CA GLY A 148 -1.67 -25.24 9.21
C GLY A 148 -0.79 -24.18 8.53
N TYR A 149 -1.11 -22.89 8.70
CA TYR A 149 -0.35 -21.77 8.14
C TYR A 149 0.44 -21.03 9.23
N ASP A 150 1.61 -20.52 8.85
CA ASP A 150 2.33 -19.53 9.65
C ASP A 150 1.71 -18.14 9.49
N ARG A 151 2.03 -17.25 10.45
CA ARG A 151 1.81 -15.80 10.35
C ARG A 151 2.99 -15.20 9.60
N GLY A 152 2.91 -15.19 8.27
CA GLY A 152 3.94 -14.70 7.37
C GLY A 152 3.96 -13.18 7.32
N HIS A 153 5.10 -12.55 7.61
CA HIS A 153 5.23 -11.10 7.63
C HIS A 153 5.31 -10.54 6.20
N MET A 154 4.71 -9.38 5.94
CA MET A 154 4.97 -8.62 4.70
C MET A 154 6.18 -7.69 4.88
N SER A 155 6.22 -6.93 5.97
CA SER A 155 7.41 -6.25 6.49
C SER A 155 8.06 -7.12 7.57
N PRO A 156 9.20 -7.76 7.31
CA PRO A 156 9.78 -8.74 8.22
C PRO A 156 10.34 -8.08 9.48
N ALA A 157 10.20 -8.77 10.61
CA ALA A 157 10.76 -8.31 11.88
C ALA A 157 12.30 -8.14 11.84
N GLY A 158 12.98 -8.87 10.96
CA GLY A 158 14.44 -8.77 10.80
C GLY A 158 14.91 -7.47 10.16
N ASP A 159 13.99 -6.65 9.65
CA ASP A 159 14.30 -5.35 9.06
C ASP A 159 14.15 -4.22 10.09
N GLN A 160 13.42 -4.43 11.19
CA GLN A 160 13.02 -3.38 12.13
C GLN A 160 14.16 -2.94 13.07
N TRP A 161 14.43 -1.64 13.15
CA TRP A 161 15.63 -1.07 13.78
C TRP A 161 15.50 -0.61 15.23
N ASN A 162 14.31 -0.70 15.83
CA ASN A 162 14.09 -0.38 17.24
C ASN A 162 12.92 -1.20 17.82
N ASP A 163 12.78 -1.18 19.14
CA ASP A 163 11.75 -1.91 19.88
C ASP A 163 10.30 -1.59 19.44
N GLU A 164 10.01 -0.33 19.06
CA GLU A 164 8.68 0.10 18.62
C GLU A 164 8.33 -0.53 17.27
N ALA A 165 9.19 -0.33 16.26
CA ALA A 165 9.07 -0.93 14.94
C ALA A 165 9.02 -2.47 15.01
N MET A 166 9.86 -3.05 15.86
CA MET A 166 9.87 -4.49 16.13
C MET A 166 8.51 -4.95 16.66
N ALA A 167 7.94 -4.27 17.66
CA ALA A 167 6.62 -4.61 18.19
C ALA A 167 5.51 -4.45 17.13
N GLU A 168 5.51 -3.34 16.40
CA GLU A 168 4.55 -3.05 15.33
C GLU A 168 4.57 -4.10 14.23
N SER A 169 5.75 -4.61 13.85
CA SER A 169 5.86 -5.66 12.81
C SER A 169 5.08 -6.94 13.12
N PHE A 170 4.74 -7.18 14.39
CA PHE A 170 3.96 -8.32 14.86
C PHE A 170 2.43 -8.12 14.81
N THR A 171 1.94 -6.96 14.37
CA THR A 171 0.51 -6.75 14.11
C THR A 171 0.00 -7.74 13.06
N LEU A 172 -1.19 -8.31 13.29
CA LEU A 172 -1.81 -9.23 12.31
C LEU A 172 -2.22 -8.52 11.01
N ALA A 173 -2.29 -7.18 10.99
CA ALA A 173 -2.47 -6.44 9.74
C ALA A 173 -1.27 -6.57 8.79
N ASN A 174 -0.07 -6.87 9.31
CA ASN A 174 1.15 -7.16 8.55
C ASN A 174 1.30 -8.67 8.21
N MET A 175 0.28 -9.49 8.47
CA MET A 175 0.38 -10.94 8.32
C MET A 175 -0.50 -11.49 7.22
N VAL A 176 0.01 -12.53 6.56
CA VAL A 176 -0.80 -13.42 5.72
C VAL A 176 -0.65 -14.88 6.16
N PRO A 177 -1.63 -15.75 5.88
CA PRO A 177 -1.47 -17.20 6.00
C PRO A 177 -0.42 -17.71 5.02
N GLN A 178 0.77 -18.02 5.50
CA GLN A 178 1.88 -18.47 4.66
C GLN A 178 2.20 -19.94 4.91
N ASN A 179 2.48 -20.69 3.84
CA ASN A 179 2.90 -22.07 3.94
C ASN A 179 4.18 -22.15 4.83
N PRO A 180 4.22 -23.02 5.86
CA PRO A 180 5.34 -23.04 6.80
C PRO A 180 6.70 -23.34 6.16
N THR A 181 6.75 -24.19 5.13
CA THR A 181 8.00 -24.48 4.41
C THR A 181 8.45 -23.27 3.60
N ASN A 182 7.50 -22.57 2.97
CA ASN A 182 7.78 -21.34 2.23
C ASN A 182 8.34 -20.26 3.17
N ASN A 183 7.60 -19.92 4.22
CA ASN A 183 7.91 -18.87 5.19
C ASN A 183 9.30 -19.08 5.83
N ARG A 184 9.56 -20.28 6.34
CA ARG A 184 10.74 -20.58 7.16
C ARG A 184 12.00 -20.88 6.33
N ARG A 185 11.87 -21.01 5.00
CA ARG A 185 12.99 -21.35 4.12
C ARG A 185 13.11 -20.34 2.98
N LEU A 186 12.46 -20.61 1.86
CA LEU A 186 12.64 -19.84 0.63
C LEU A 186 12.38 -18.35 0.86
N TRP A 187 11.28 -17.99 1.53
CA TRP A 187 10.92 -16.60 1.77
C TRP A 187 11.92 -15.90 2.71
N ALA A 188 12.34 -16.57 3.78
CA ALA A 188 13.39 -16.06 4.68
C ALA A 188 14.72 -15.81 3.94
N HIS A 189 15.11 -16.68 3.00
CA HIS A 189 16.31 -16.47 2.18
C HIS A 189 16.15 -15.30 1.20
N ILE A 190 14.96 -15.14 0.61
CA ILE A 190 14.63 -13.97 -0.24
C ILE A 190 14.74 -12.68 0.57
N GLU A 191 14.16 -12.63 1.77
CA GLU A 191 14.27 -11.47 2.68
C GLU A 191 15.74 -11.16 2.99
N GLU A 192 16.56 -12.17 3.28
CA GLU A 192 17.99 -11.97 3.53
C GLU A 192 18.73 -11.45 2.30
N ALA A 193 18.42 -11.96 1.11
CA ALA A 193 19.01 -11.49 -0.13
C ALA A 193 18.66 -10.02 -0.41
N VAL A 194 17.40 -9.63 -0.19
CA VAL A 194 16.96 -8.22 -0.33
C VAL A 194 17.65 -7.32 0.70
N ARG A 195 17.81 -7.76 1.96
CA ARG A 195 18.60 -7.02 2.95
C ARG A 195 20.04 -6.83 2.50
N ARG A 196 20.70 -7.86 1.95
CA ARG A 196 22.06 -7.74 1.39
C ARG A 196 22.12 -6.72 0.27
N MET A 197 21.16 -6.74 -0.66
CA MET A 197 21.05 -5.75 -1.73
C MET A 197 20.88 -4.33 -1.20
N ALA A 198 20.05 -4.13 -0.17
CA ALA A 198 19.85 -2.82 0.45
C ALA A 198 21.07 -2.33 1.23
N ILE A 199 21.80 -3.25 1.89
CA ILE A 199 23.10 -2.93 2.48
C ILE A 199 24.03 -2.43 1.38
N ASP A 200 24.23 -3.20 0.31
CA ASP A 200 25.21 -2.91 -0.74
C ASP A 200 24.83 -1.71 -1.62
N GLY A 201 23.56 -1.58 -1.97
CA GLY A 201 22.99 -0.54 -2.83
C GLY A 201 22.52 0.71 -2.10
N GLY A 202 22.39 0.71 -0.78
CA GLY A 202 21.85 1.85 -0.03
C GLY A 202 20.34 1.97 -0.19
N ASP A 203 19.86 3.18 -0.49
CA ASP A 203 18.44 3.55 -0.51
C ASP A 203 17.60 2.58 -1.37
N THR A 204 16.84 1.73 -0.67
CA THR A 204 16.09 0.62 -1.27
C THR A 204 14.65 0.66 -0.79
N TYR A 205 13.73 0.80 -1.73
CA TYR A 205 12.31 0.71 -1.48
C TYR A 205 11.84 -0.70 -1.76
N VAL A 206 11.08 -1.25 -0.83
CA VAL A 206 10.59 -2.63 -0.93
C VAL A 206 9.10 -2.64 -0.71
N VAL A 207 8.36 -3.25 -1.64
CA VAL A 207 6.93 -3.51 -1.48
C VAL A 207 6.69 -4.99 -1.48
N THR A 208 6.13 -5.51 -0.39
CA THR A 208 5.76 -6.92 -0.24
C THR A 208 4.26 -7.07 -0.28
N GLY A 209 3.73 -8.11 -0.90
CA GLY A 209 2.29 -8.36 -0.80
C GLY A 209 1.82 -9.73 -1.26
N PRO A 210 0.56 -10.06 -0.96
CA PRO A 210 -0.09 -11.25 -1.50
C PRO A 210 -0.65 -11.01 -2.90
N MET A 211 -0.76 -12.09 -3.68
CA MET A 211 -1.68 -12.19 -4.81
C MET A 211 -2.70 -13.30 -4.56
N PHE A 212 -3.91 -13.05 -5.06
CA PHE A 212 -5.04 -13.96 -4.96
C PHE A 212 -5.54 -14.29 -6.36
N THR A 213 -5.12 -15.44 -6.87
CA THR A 213 -5.41 -15.88 -8.24
C THR A 213 -6.34 -17.10 -8.25
N GLY A 214 -7.19 -17.17 -9.27
CA GLY A 214 -8.15 -18.28 -9.43
C GLY A 214 -9.55 -18.00 -8.88
N ARG A 215 -10.46 -18.95 -9.10
CA ARG A 215 -11.90 -18.80 -8.77
C ARG A 215 -12.24 -19.25 -7.34
N GLN A 216 -11.43 -20.12 -6.77
CA GLN A 216 -11.63 -20.66 -5.42
C GLN A 216 -10.43 -20.29 -4.57
N LEU A 217 -10.64 -19.36 -3.65
CA LEU A 217 -9.64 -18.92 -2.68
C LEU A 217 -9.89 -19.62 -1.35
N LYS A 218 -8.81 -20.04 -0.69
CA LYS A 218 -8.88 -20.63 0.64
C LYS A 218 -8.96 -19.51 1.68
N THR A 219 -9.62 -19.80 2.79
CA THR A 219 -9.65 -18.94 3.97
C THR A 219 -9.32 -19.75 5.23
N ILE A 220 -8.91 -19.05 6.29
CA ILE A 220 -8.68 -19.65 7.61
C ILE A 220 -9.49 -18.92 8.68
N GLY A 221 -9.79 -19.63 9.77
CA GLY A 221 -10.41 -19.04 10.95
C GLY A 221 -11.89 -18.68 10.78
N ALA A 222 -12.47 -18.13 11.84
CA ALA A 222 -13.87 -17.69 11.86
C ALA A 222 -14.05 -16.37 11.10
N THR A 223 -13.01 -15.52 11.10
CA THR A 223 -12.99 -14.27 10.35
C THR A 223 -12.93 -14.51 8.84
N GLY A 224 -12.45 -15.69 8.40
CA GLY A 224 -12.32 -16.00 6.97
C GLY A 224 -11.13 -15.29 6.33
N VAL A 225 -9.99 -15.23 7.02
CA VAL A 225 -8.75 -14.60 6.53
C VAL A 225 -8.29 -15.28 5.25
N PHE A 226 -8.09 -14.51 4.19
CA PHE A 226 -7.75 -15.06 2.88
C PHE A 226 -6.33 -15.63 2.88
N VAL A 227 -6.17 -16.82 2.32
CA VAL A 227 -4.87 -17.43 2.06
C VAL A 227 -4.40 -16.99 0.67
N PRO A 228 -3.25 -16.29 0.55
CA PRO A 228 -2.71 -15.95 -0.76
C PRO A 228 -2.35 -17.19 -1.57
N THR A 229 -2.50 -17.12 -2.88
CA THR A 229 -1.98 -18.15 -3.79
C THR A 229 -0.50 -17.91 -4.07
N GLN A 230 -0.07 -16.66 -4.08
CA GLN A 230 1.31 -16.24 -4.31
C GLN A 230 1.67 -15.07 -3.40
N LEU A 231 2.96 -14.88 -3.20
CA LEU A 231 3.57 -13.72 -2.55
C LEU A 231 4.49 -13.05 -3.55
N PHE A 232 4.62 -11.74 -3.44
CA PHE A 232 5.56 -10.98 -4.23
C PHE A 232 6.38 -10.01 -3.39
N LYS A 233 7.55 -9.64 -3.90
CA LYS A 233 8.32 -8.50 -3.43
C LYS A 233 8.81 -7.68 -4.62
N VAL A 234 8.46 -6.40 -4.69
CA VAL A 234 9.05 -5.42 -5.60
C VAL A 234 10.21 -4.76 -4.89
N VAL A 235 11.36 -4.72 -5.54
CA VAL A 235 12.59 -4.14 -5.00
C VAL A 235 13.04 -3.05 -5.94
N TYR A 236 13.20 -1.82 -5.43
CA TYR A 236 13.77 -0.70 -6.15
C TYR A 236 14.99 -0.17 -5.40
N VAL A 237 16.18 -0.39 -5.97
CA VAL A 237 17.46 0.11 -5.45
C VAL A 237 17.81 1.38 -6.21
N GLN A 238 17.66 2.54 -5.55
CA GLN A 238 17.71 3.84 -6.24
C GLN A 238 19.09 4.14 -6.82
N SER A 239 20.16 3.89 -6.06
CA SER A 239 21.54 4.16 -6.50
C SER A 239 21.94 3.33 -7.72
N GLN A 240 21.40 2.12 -7.85
CA GLN A 240 21.69 1.19 -8.94
C GLN A 240 20.76 1.37 -10.13
N GLN A 241 19.75 2.24 -10.03
CA GLN A 241 18.71 2.42 -11.05
C GLN A 241 18.12 1.07 -11.47
N LEU A 242 17.79 0.23 -10.49
CA LEU A 242 17.36 -1.15 -10.68
C LEU A 242 16.04 -1.39 -9.98
N ALA A 243 15.03 -1.83 -10.72
CA ALA A 243 13.73 -2.25 -10.20
C ALA A 243 13.36 -3.61 -10.79
N PHE A 244 12.83 -4.51 -9.96
CA PHE A 244 12.36 -5.83 -10.39
C PHE A 244 11.35 -6.38 -9.35
N ALA A 245 10.68 -7.46 -9.71
CA ALA A 245 9.78 -8.19 -8.82
C ALA A 245 10.27 -9.64 -8.62
N ILE A 246 10.00 -10.18 -7.44
CA ILE A 246 10.16 -11.59 -7.11
C ILE A 246 8.75 -12.12 -6.84
N VAL A 247 8.39 -13.26 -7.42
CA VAL A 247 7.08 -13.91 -7.23
C VAL A 247 7.29 -15.35 -6.77
N VAL A 248 6.51 -15.78 -5.78
CA VAL A 248 6.62 -17.11 -5.16
C VAL A 248 5.23 -17.69 -4.92
N ASN A 249 5.00 -18.93 -5.30
CA ASN A 249 3.79 -19.66 -4.91
C ASN A 249 3.74 -19.91 -3.40
N ASN A 250 2.58 -19.70 -2.78
CA ASN A 250 2.37 -19.93 -1.34
C ASN A 250 2.17 -21.43 -1.02
N GLU A 251 3.19 -22.21 -1.34
CA GLU A 251 3.24 -23.67 -1.19
C GLU A 251 4.63 -24.11 -0.73
N ALA A 252 4.79 -25.39 -0.42
CA ALA A 252 6.11 -25.94 -0.08
C ALA A 252 6.98 -26.01 -1.36
N THR A 253 7.72 -24.95 -1.63
CA THR A 253 8.53 -24.77 -2.84
C THR A 253 9.91 -24.20 -2.51
N ASN A 254 10.87 -24.46 -3.41
CA ASN A 254 12.17 -23.81 -3.47
C ASN A 254 12.32 -22.97 -4.76
N ARG A 255 11.22 -22.77 -5.50
CA ARG A 255 11.21 -22.02 -6.76
C ARG A 255 10.60 -20.63 -6.53
N TYR A 256 11.23 -19.65 -7.16
CA TYR A 256 10.74 -18.29 -7.29
C TYR A 256 10.96 -17.83 -8.72
N ASP A 257 10.17 -16.85 -9.15
CA ASP A 257 10.30 -16.21 -10.45
C ASP A 257 10.83 -14.78 -10.25
N VAL A 258 11.68 -14.34 -11.18
CA VAL A 258 12.11 -12.94 -11.28
C VAL A 258 11.37 -12.29 -12.45
N GLU A 259 10.50 -11.35 -12.11
CA GLU A 259 9.65 -10.63 -13.03
C GLU A 259 10.09 -9.18 -13.18
N SER A 260 9.69 -8.55 -14.29
CA SER A 260 9.74 -7.10 -14.37
C SER A 260 8.64 -6.49 -13.50
N VAL A 261 8.75 -5.20 -13.16
CA VAL A 261 7.69 -4.51 -12.43
C VAL A 261 6.41 -4.46 -13.26
N HIS A 262 6.50 -4.27 -14.58
CA HIS A 262 5.33 -4.27 -15.46
C HIS A 262 4.59 -5.61 -15.51
N GLU A 263 5.31 -6.74 -15.45
CA GLU A 263 4.67 -8.06 -15.39
C GLU A 263 3.89 -8.24 -14.10
N LEU A 264 4.49 -7.86 -12.96
CA LEU A 264 3.79 -7.89 -11.70
C LEU A 264 2.59 -6.94 -11.69
N GLU A 265 2.70 -5.73 -12.26
CA GLU A 265 1.58 -4.79 -12.38
C GLU A 265 0.41 -5.41 -13.17
N ALA A 266 0.72 -6.13 -14.25
CA ALA A 266 -0.29 -6.83 -15.05
C ALA A 266 -0.94 -8.00 -14.32
N ALA A 267 -0.20 -8.70 -13.45
CA ALA A 267 -0.70 -9.88 -12.72
C ALA A 267 -1.43 -9.53 -11.41
N SER A 268 -0.99 -8.50 -10.70
CA SER A 268 -1.43 -8.18 -9.33
C SER A 268 -2.61 -7.23 -9.25
N GLY A 269 -2.83 -6.40 -10.27
CA GLY A 269 -3.78 -5.29 -10.20
C GLY A 269 -3.31 -4.12 -9.33
N LEU A 270 -2.00 -4.06 -9.03
CA LEU A 270 -1.30 -2.94 -8.41
C LEU A 270 -0.53 -2.14 -9.46
N ARG A 271 -0.25 -0.86 -9.18
CA ARG A 271 0.71 -0.04 -9.92
C ARG A 271 1.69 0.62 -8.95
N PHE A 272 2.92 0.85 -9.41
CA PHE A 272 4.01 1.40 -8.61
C PHE A 272 4.46 2.75 -9.19
N PRO A 273 3.67 3.84 -9.01
CA PRO A 273 3.92 5.13 -9.66
C PRO A 273 5.21 5.83 -9.20
N GLY A 274 5.74 5.48 -8.03
CA GLY A 274 7.03 6.01 -7.56
C GLY A 274 8.25 5.47 -8.33
N ILE A 275 8.14 4.30 -8.96
CA ILE A 275 9.25 3.70 -9.70
C ILE A 275 9.29 4.31 -11.11
N PRO A 276 10.44 4.84 -11.59
CA PRO A 276 10.54 5.37 -12.95
C PRO A 276 10.19 4.31 -14.00
N GLU A 277 9.33 4.67 -14.96
CA GLU A 277 8.84 3.76 -16.01
C GLU A 277 9.98 3.12 -16.81
N SER A 278 11.08 3.84 -17.06
CA SER A 278 12.27 3.31 -17.76
C SER A 278 12.97 2.15 -17.03
N LEU A 279 12.65 1.93 -15.76
CA LEU A 279 13.21 0.84 -14.95
C LEU A 279 12.27 -0.36 -14.84
N LYS A 280 11.00 -0.23 -15.20
CA LYS A 280 9.97 -1.23 -14.92
C LYS A 280 10.03 -2.48 -15.79
N ASP A 281 10.78 -2.45 -16.88
CA ASP A 281 11.04 -3.61 -17.75
C ASP A 281 12.36 -4.33 -17.45
N LYS A 282 13.12 -3.89 -16.44
CA LYS A 282 14.38 -4.53 -16.05
C LYS A 282 14.13 -5.84 -15.31
N ARG A 283 15.11 -6.74 -15.38
CA ARG A 283 15.20 -7.98 -14.60
C ARG A 283 16.61 -8.19 -14.08
N ILE A 284 16.72 -8.97 -13.01
CA ILE A 284 17.98 -9.55 -12.55
C ILE A 284 18.09 -11.02 -12.96
N GLY A 285 19.29 -11.58 -12.94
CA GLY A 285 19.51 -13.00 -13.26
C GLY A 285 19.10 -13.98 -12.15
N GLY A 286 18.78 -13.46 -10.95
CA GLY A 286 18.45 -14.24 -9.75
C GLY A 286 18.94 -13.55 -8.48
N LEU A 287 18.56 -14.07 -7.32
CA LEU A 287 19.02 -13.60 -6.02
C LEU A 287 20.22 -14.42 -5.55
N ASN A 288 21.31 -13.73 -5.18
CA ASN A 288 22.49 -14.40 -4.64
C ASN A 288 22.16 -15.07 -3.29
N GLY A 289 22.40 -16.38 -3.20
CA GLY A 289 22.21 -17.16 -1.98
C GLY A 289 20.78 -17.63 -1.73
N VAL A 290 19.94 -17.69 -2.78
CA VAL A 290 18.55 -18.20 -2.75
C VAL A 290 18.38 -19.27 -3.80
#